data_AF-A0A6G0SV06-F1
#
_entry.id   AF-A0A6G0SV06-F1
#
_cell.length_a   1.000
_cell.length_b   1.000
_cell.length_c   1.000
_cell.angle_alpha   90.00
_cell.angle_beta   90.00
_cell.angle_gamma   90.00
#
_symmetry.space_group_name_H-M   'P 1'
#
loop_
_entity.id
_entity.type
_entity.pdbx_description
1 polymer ?
#
loop_
_entity_poly.entity_id
_entity_poly.type
_entity_poly.pdbx_seq_one_letter_code
_entity_poly.pdbx_strand_id
1 'polypeptide(L)'
;MCDELNVVRLTKSDIEWLEEYEIVMEPLAVCLDILQGEKFMYFGYLIPSISQLISQYENMKINKNFKCCRSLVDKTCFNVEKRFETQLTDSFLIIAAISHPFFKTDWIKNDVKREIAINQFKNAVNEFSQSSNVEDDSTPEISSNKNQSDDNVRRVINITLANANCWPQYVKIKHCPQRQVLVAAREPENNNQGPKTGP
;
A
#
# COMPACT_ATOMS: atom_id res chain seq x y z
N MET A 1 -2.19 13.98 -34.21
CA MET A 1 -2.21 12.81 -33.30
C MET A 1 -3.63 12.31 -32.97
N CYS A 2 -4.44 12.94 -32.09
CA CYS A 2 -5.78 12.40 -31.77
C CYS A 2 -6.76 12.38 -32.97
N ASP A 3 -6.70 13.41 -33.82
CA ASP A 3 -7.56 13.50 -35.01
C ASP A 3 -7.10 12.55 -36.14
N GLU A 4 -5.82 12.16 -36.14
CA GLU A 4 -5.27 11.15 -37.07
C GLU A 4 -5.60 9.71 -36.64
N LEU A 5 -5.79 9.49 -35.35
CA LEU A 5 -6.09 8.17 -34.78
C LEU A 5 -7.59 7.91 -34.62
N ASN A 6 -8.44 8.87 -35.03
CA ASN A 6 -9.91 8.82 -34.87
C ASN A 6 -10.36 8.49 -33.43
N VAL A 7 -9.64 9.01 -32.43
CA VAL A 7 -9.94 8.79 -31.01
C VAL A 7 -10.63 10.03 -30.44
N VAL A 8 -11.70 9.80 -29.67
CA VAL A 8 -12.41 10.87 -28.95
C VAL A 8 -11.46 11.59 -28.01
N ARG A 9 -11.40 12.93 -28.11
CA ARG A 9 -10.59 13.76 -27.22
C ARG A 9 -11.19 13.73 -25.81
N LEU A 10 -10.33 13.60 -24.80
CA LEU A 10 -10.73 13.66 -23.40
C LEU A 10 -11.37 15.02 -23.10
N THR A 11 -12.56 14.97 -22.50
CA THR A 11 -13.24 16.17 -22.01
C THR A 11 -12.65 16.61 -20.68
N LYS A 12 -12.94 17.85 -20.27
CA LYS A 12 -12.52 18.35 -18.96
C LYS A 12 -13.05 17.49 -17.81
N SER A 13 -14.29 17.00 -17.93
CA SER A 13 -14.90 16.10 -16.95
C SER A 13 -14.16 14.75 -16.86
N ASP A 14 -13.67 14.23 -17.98
CA ASP A 14 -12.90 12.98 -18.00
C ASP A 14 -11.56 13.16 -17.28
N ILE A 15 -10.92 14.33 -17.44
CA ILE A 15 -9.67 14.66 -16.76
C ILE A 15 -9.91 14.79 -15.26
N GLU A 16 -10.95 15.50 -14.82
CA GLU A 16 -11.33 15.61 -13.40
C GLU A 16 -11.64 14.23 -12.79
N TRP A 17 -12.29 13.34 -13.54
CA TRP A 17 -12.53 11.96 -13.10
C TRP A 17 -11.22 11.15 -12.96
N LEU A 18 -10.29 11.29 -13.91
CA LEU A 18 -9.00 10.59 -13.86
C LEU A 18 -8.13 11.05 -12.68
N GLU A 19 -8.17 12.34 -12.35
CA GLU A 19 -7.48 12.89 -11.17
C GLU A 19 -8.05 12.30 -9.87
N GLU A 20 -9.39 12.24 -9.73
CA GLU A 20 -10.01 11.58 -8.58
C GLU A 20 -9.72 10.07 -8.54
N TYR A 21 -9.73 9.41 -9.69
CA TYR A 21 -9.43 7.98 -9.82
C TYR A 21 -8.02 7.63 -9.35
N GLU A 22 -7.02 8.42 -9.74
CA GLU A 22 -5.62 8.22 -9.32
C GLU A 22 -5.52 8.22 -7.79
N ILE A 23 -6.17 9.17 -7.13
CA ILE A 23 -6.20 9.28 -5.66
C ILE A 23 -6.85 8.07 -5.00
N VAL A 24 -7.93 7.54 -5.58
CA VAL A 24 -8.66 6.39 -5.01
C VAL A 24 -7.90 5.09 -5.18
N MET A 25 -7.18 4.94 -6.30
CA MET A 25 -6.45 3.71 -6.62
C MET A 25 -5.02 3.69 -6.08
N GLU A 26 -4.41 4.84 -5.81
CA GLU A 26 -3.07 4.94 -5.22
C GLU A 26 -2.88 4.03 -3.98
N PRO A 27 -3.71 4.09 -2.92
CA PRO A 27 -3.48 3.27 -1.73
C PRO A 27 -3.66 1.77 -1.99
N LEU A 28 -4.53 1.39 -2.94
CA LEU A 28 -4.68 0.00 -3.37
C LEU A 28 -3.42 -0.48 -4.10
N ALA A 29 -2.89 0.33 -5.02
CA ALA A 29 -1.65 0.01 -5.73
C ALA A 29 -0.48 -0.15 -4.76
N VAL A 30 -0.34 0.75 -3.78
CA VAL A 30 0.70 0.65 -2.75
C VAL A 30 0.54 -0.62 -1.91
N CYS A 31 -0.69 -0.96 -1.51
CA CYS A 31 -0.95 -2.20 -0.77
C CYS A 31 -0.57 -3.43 -1.60
N LEU A 32 -0.88 -3.43 -2.90
CA LEU A 32 -0.47 -4.50 -3.81
C LEU A 32 1.05 -4.59 -3.96
N ASP A 33 1.73 -3.46 -4.14
CA ASP A 33 3.20 -3.40 -4.24
C ASP A 33 3.86 -3.99 -2.98
N ILE A 34 3.28 -3.73 -1.80
CA ILE A 34 3.72 -4.35 -0.54
C ILE A 34 3.48 -5.86 -0.63
N LEU A 35 2.22 -6.30 -0.78
CA LEU A 35 1.82 -7.71 -0.70
C LEU A 35 2.42 -8.62 -1.79
N GLN A 36 2.76 -8.06 -2.95
CA GLN A 36 3.42 -8.76 -4.05
C GLN A 36 4.95 -8.73 -3.95
N GLY A 37 5.50 -8.14 -2.89
CA GLY A 37 6.94 -8.13 -2.66
C GLY A 37 7.50 -9.56 -2.55
N GLU A 38 8.46 -9.89 -3.41
CA GLU A 38 9.11 -11.20 -3.38
C GLU A 38 10.05 -11.36 -2.16
N LYS A 39 10.56 -10.24 -1.63
CA LYS A 39 11.50 -10.21 -0.51
C LYS A 39 10.82 -9.72 0.74
N PHE A 40 11.04 -10.42 1.86
CA PHE A 40 10.53 -10.07 3.19
C PHE A 40 8.99 -10.08 3.32
N MET A 41 8.29 -10.78 2.43
CA MET A 41 6.85 -11.02 2.57
C MET A 41 6.60 -12.25 3.43
N TYR A 42 6.14 -12.01 4.66
CA TYR A 42 5.73 -13.05 5.61
C TYR A 42 4.24 -12.94 5.90
N PHE A 43 3.62 -14.00 6.40
CA PHE A 43 2.19 -14.01 6.75
C PHE A 43 1.78 -12.86 7.68
N GLY A 44 2.69 -12.38 8.53
CA GLY A 44 2.45 -11.24 9.42
C GLY A 44 2.26 -9.88 8.74
N TYR A 45 2.53 -9.75 7.44
CA TYR A 45 2.31 -8.50 6.69
C TYR A 45 0.91 -8.38 6.10
N LEU A 46 0.20 -9.49 5.91
CA LEU A 46 -1.08 -9.52 5.19
C LEU A 46 -2.16 -8.71 5.91
N ILE A 47 -2.42 -9.07 7.17
CA ILE A 47 -3.49 -8.49 7.99
C ILE A 47 -3.26 -7.00 8.28
N PRO A 48 -2.04 -6.57 8.68
CA PRO A 48 -1.77 -5.16 8.91
C PRO A 48 -1.93 -4.31 7.64
N SER A 49 -1.47 -4.81 6.49
CA SER A 49 -1.55 -4.08 5.21
C SER A 49 -2.99 -3.86 4.76
N ILE A 50 -3.83 -4.90 4.85
CA ILE A 50 -5.25 -4.80 4.49
C ILE A 50 -6.01 -3.91 5.48
N SER A 51 -5.76 -4.07 6.79
CA SER A 51 -6.40 -3.25 7.82
C SER A 51 -6.06 -1.76 7.64
N GLN A 52 -4.81 -1.47 7.29
CA GLN A 52 -4.38 -0.11 6.97
C GLN A 52 -5.04 0.42 5.69
N LEU A 53 -5.17 -0.40 4.65
CA LEU A 53 -5.85 -0.02 3.41
C LEU A 53 -7.32 0.35 3.67
N ILE A 54 -8.04 -0.47 4.42
CA ILE A 54 -9.44 -0.21 4.80
C ILE A 54 -9.53 1.11 5.57
N SER A 55 -8.66 1.31 6.57
CA SER A 55 -8.61 2.57 7.32
C SER A 55 -8.37 3.79 6.41
N GLN A 56 -7.57 3.67 5.35
CA GLN A 56 -7.34 4.78 4.43
C GLN A 56 -8.59 5.09 3.60
N TYR A 57 -9.33 4.07 3.17
CA TYR A 57 -10.61 4.27 2.50
C TYR A 57 -11.66 4.90 3.41
N GLU A 58 -11.79 4.43 4.65
CA GLU A 58 -12.66 5.06 5.65
C GLU A 58 -12.29 6.53 5.87
N ASN A 59 -10.98 6.82 6.01
CA ASN A 59 -10.48 8.18 6.17
C ASN A 59 -10.80 9.06 4.94
N MET A 60 -10.62 8.52 3.73
CA MET A 60 -10.95 9.21 2.49
C MET A 60 -12.45 9.51 2.36
N LYS A 61 -13.34 8.64 2.85
CA LYS A 61 -14.79 8.90 2.86
C LYS A 61 -15.17 10.09 3.74
N ILE A 62 -14.42 10.32 4.83
CA ILE A 62 -14.69 11.38 5.81
C ILE A 62 -14.04 12.70 5.37
N ASN A 63 -12.78 12.65 4.97
CA ASN A 63 -11.95 13.84 4.80
C ASN A 63 -11.86 14.37 3.36
N LYS A 64 -12.28 13.59 2.34
CA LYS A 64 -12.24 14.03 0.94
C LYS A 64 -13.65 14.13 0.36
N ASN A 65 -13.91 15.24 -0.32
CA ASN A 65 -15.16 15.44 -1.06
C ASN A 65 -14.93 15.09 -2.54
N PHE A 66 -15.20 13.83 -2.89
CA PHE A 66 -15.14 13.35 -4.28
C PHE A 66 -16.43 13.70 -5.02
N LYS A 67 -16.30 14.34 -6.18
CA LYS A 67 -17.45 14.72 -7.02
C LYS A 67 -17.97 13.55 -7.84
N CYS A 68 -17.07 12.71 -8.35
CA CYS A 68 -17.42 11.64 -9.29
C CYS A 68 -17.08 10.25 -8.73
N CYS A 69 -15.98 10.12 -7.98
CA CYS A 69 -15.45 8.83 -7.54
C CYS A 69 -15.94 8.36 -6.16
N ARG A 70 -16.93 9.03 -5.53
CA ARG A 70 -17.44 8.63 -4.21
C ARG A 70 -17.95 7.19 -4.18
N SER A 71 -18.74 6.82 -5.20
CA SER A 71 -19.26 5.44 -5.32
C SER A 71 -18.15 4.40 -5.52
N LEU A 72 -17.04 4.80 -6.17
CA LEU A 72 -15.88 3.95 -6.37
C LEU A 72 -15.16 3.69 -5.05
N VAL A 73 -14.93 4.71 -4.22
CA VAL A 73 -14.36 4.57 -2.88
C VAL A 73 -15.18 3.60 -2.03
N ASP A 74 -16.51 3.78 -2.01
CA ASP A 74 -17.40 2.94 -1.23
C ASP A 74 -17.37 1.48 -1.67
N LYS A 75 -17.47 1.24 -2.98
CA LYS A 75 -17.41 -0.10 -3.56
C LYS A 75 -16.05 -0.74 -3.36
N THR A 76 -14.95 -0.01 -3.53
CA THR A 76 -13.60 -0.55 -3.35
C THR A 76 -13.37 -0.96 -1.90
N CYS A 77 -13.72 -0.11 -0.93
CA CYS A 77 -13.64 -0.42 0.50
C CYS A 77 -14.42 -1.71 0.83
N PHE A 78 -15.70 -1.77 0.43
CA PHE A 78 -16.56 -2.93 0.67
C PHE A 78 -16.02 -4.21 0.02
N ASN A 79 -15.55 -4.12 -1.23
CA ASN A 79 -15.03 -5.29 -1.94
C ASN A 79 -13.71 -5.79 -1.33
N VAL A 80 -12.85 -4.89 -0.83
CA VAL A 80 -11.61 -5.28 -0.14
C VAL A 80 -11.94 -6.00 1.16
N GLU A 81 -12.83 -5.44 1.98
CA GLU A 81 -13.31 -6.08 3.22
C GLU A 81 -13.89 -7.46 2.94
N LYS A 82 -14.82 -7.55 1.97
CA LYS A 82 -15.47 -8.80 1.60
C LYS A 82 -14.49 -9.84 1.06
N ARG A 83 -13.48 -9.43 0.29
CA ARG A 83 -12.50 -10.35 -0.28
C ARG A 83 -11.60 -10.96 0.79
N PHE A 84 -11.29 -10.20 1.83
CA PHE A 84 -10.35 -10.60 2.88
C PHE A 84 -11.00 -10.95 4.22
N GLU A 85 -12.33 -11.04 4.27
CA GLU A 85 -13.09 -11.29 5.50
C GLU A 85 -12.63 -12.57 6.21
N THR A 86 -12.38 -13.64 5.46
CA THR A 86 -11.95 -14.93 6.01
C THR A 86 -10.52 -14.85 6.56
N GLN A 87 -9.62 -14.17 5.85
CA GLN A 87 -8.24 -13.97 6.28
C GLN A 87 -8.16 -13.05 7.51
N LEU A 88 -8.95 -11.99 7.55
CA LEU A 88 -9.01 -11.04 8.67
C LEU A 88 -9.51 -11.68 9.97
N THR A 89 -10.20 -12.81 9.89
CA THR A 89 -10.73 -13.55 11.04
C THR A 89 -9.87 -14.77 11.41
N ASP A 90 -8.92 -15.15 10.55
CA ASP A 90 -8.08 -16.33 10.76
C ASP A 90 -7.10 -16.11 11.91
N SER A 91 -7.21 -16.96 12.93
CA SER A 91 -6.36 -16.95 14.12
C SER A 91 -4.88 -17.08 13.76
N PHE A 92 -4.53 -17.90 12.76
CA PHE A 92 -3.13 -18.08 12.34
C PHE A 92 -2.54 -16.77 11.81
N LEU A 93 -3.28 -16.07 10.94
CA LEU A 93 -2.83 -14.81 10.35
C LEU A 93 -2.77 -13.69 11.37
N ILE A 94 -3.71 -13.66 12.33
CA ILE A 94 -3.71 -12.72 13.44
C ILE A 94 -2.48 -12.93 14.33
N ILE A 95 -2.21 -14.18 14.72
CA ILE A 95 -1.03 -14.56 15.52
C ILE A 95 0.25 -14.20 14.76
N ALA A 96 0.34 -14.50 13.46
CA ALA A 96 1.48 -14.17 12.63
C ALA A 96 1.72 -12.65 12.55
N ALA A 97 0.65 -11.85 12.45
CA ALA A 97 0.73 -10.40 12.43
C ALA A 97 1.20 -9.81 13.77
N ILE A 98 0.71 -10.34 14.89
CA ILE A 98 1.10 -9.90 16.24
C ILE A 98 2.53 -10.32 16.58
N SER A 99 2.95 -11.50 16.12
CA SER A 99 4.31 -12.01 16.32
C SER A 99 5.36 -11.12 15.64
N HIS A 100 4.95 -10.33 14.65
CA HIS A 100 5.85 -9.48 13.89
C HIS A 100 6.23 -8.21 14.68
N PRO A 101 7.52 -7.99 15.00
CA PRO A 101 7.95 -6.93 15.92
C PRO A 101 7.68 -5.51 15.42
N PHE A 102 7.49 -5.33 14.11
CA PHE A 102 7.15 -4.04 13.50
C PHE A 102 5.68 -3.66 13.65
N PHE A 103 4.77 -4.64 13.69
CA PHE A 103 3.33 -4.38 13.69
C PHE A 103 2.72 -4.52 15.07
N LYS A 104 3.10 -5.58 15.79
CA LYS A 104 2.53 -5.94 17.10
C LYS A 104 1.00 -5.78 17.07
N THR A 105 0.49 -4.72 17.71
CA THR A 105 -0.93 -4.44 17.82
C THR A 105 -1.35 -3.10 17.20
N ASP A 106 -0.42 -2.37 16.57
CA ASP A 106 -0.64 -0.97 16.13
C ASP A 106 -1.65 -0.86 14.98
N TRP A 107 -1.84 -1.94 14.22
CA TRP A 107 -2.82 -2.03 13.14
C TRP A 107 -4.26 -2.25 13.63
N ILE A 108 -4.46 -2.58 14.91
CA ILE A 108 -5.79 -2.82 15.51
C ILE A 108 -6.25 -1.57 16.27
N LYS A 109 -7.15 -0.81 15.65
CA LYS A 109 -7.73 0.39 16.28
C LYS A 109 -8.75 0.09 17.38
N ASN A 110 -9.43 -1.05 17.31
CA ASN A 110 -10.45 -1.43 18.28
C ASN A 110 -9.81 -2.16 19.46
N ASP A 111 -9.92 -1.57 20.65
CA ASP A 111 -9.30 -2.08 21.88
C ASP A 111 -9.75 -3.51 22.23
N VAL A 112 -11.03 -3.84 22.02
CA VAL A 112 -11.58 -5.17 22.30
C VAL A 112 -10.98 -6.20 21.34
N LYS A 113 -10.92 -5.88 20.03
CA LYS A 113 -10.29 -6.76 19.04
C LYS A 113 -8.81 -6.97 19.35
N ARG A 114 -8.14 -5.92 19.84
CA ARG A 114 -6.73 -5.96 20.21
C ARG A 114 -6.49 -6.91 21.38
N GLU A 115 -7.31 -6.85 22.42
CA GLU A 115 -7.23 -7.77 23.56
C GLU A 115 -7.46 -9.23 23.17
N ILE A 116 -8.48 -9.50 22.34
CA ILE A 116 -8.77 -10.86 21.82
C ILE A 116 -7.54 -11.40 21.08
N ALA A 117 -6.96 -10.60 20.20
CA ALA A 117 -5.82 -11.01 19.39
C ALA A 117 -4.56 -11.24 20.24
N ILE A 118 -4.32 -10.42 21.27
CA ILE A 118 -3.25 -10.65 22.25
C ILE A 118 -3.47 -11.96 23.02
N ASN A 119 -4.70 -12.25 23.43
CA ASN A 119 -5.01 -13.48 24.16
C ASN A 119 -4.82 -14.72 23.27
N GLN A 120 -5.20 -14.66 21.99
CA GLN A 120 -4.91 -15.71 21.01
C GLN A 120 -3.41 -15.96 20.89
N PHE A 121 -2.60 -14.91 20.81
CA PHE A 121 -1.15 -15.01 20.77
C PHE A 121 -0.58 -15.66 22.05
N LYS A 122 -1.02 -15.23 23.24
CA LYS A 122 -0.59 -15.81 24.52
C LYS A 122 -0.91 -17.30 24.61
N ASN A 123 -2.11 -17.70 24.19
CA ASN A 123 -2.53 -19.11 24.20
C ASN A 123 -1.65 -19.96 23.28
N ALA A 124 -1.38 -19.48 22.07
CA ALA A 124 -0.50 -20.16 21.12
C ALA A 124 0.93 -20.34 21.66
N VAL A 125 1.48 -19.33 22.35
CA VAL A 125 2.80 -19.43 23.00
C VAL A 125 2.80 -20.44 24.14
N ASN A 126 1.73 -20.49 24.94
CA ASN A 126 1.59 -21.46 26.03
C ASN A 126 1.49 -22.89 25.50
N GLU A 127 0.73 -23.12 24.43
CA GLU A 127 0.62 -24.43 23.77
C GLU A 127 1.98 -24.88 23.23
N PHE A 128 2.72 -23.99 22.57
CA PHE A 128 4.07 -24.26 22.08
C PHE A 128 5.07 -24.61 23.20
N SER A 129 4.92 -23.97 24.36
CA SER A 129 5.78 -24.24 25.53
C SER A 129 5.46 -25.58 26.21
N GLN A 130 4.24 -26.09 26.03
CA GLN A 130 3.83 -27.39 26.58
C GLN A 130 4.22 -28.55 25.65
N SER A 131 4.18 -28.36 24.33
CA SER A 131 4.57 -29.37 23.35
C SER A 131 6.07 -29.67 23.32
N SER A 132 6.91 -28.71 23.74
CA SER A 132 8.37 -28.85 23.81
C SER A 132 8.90 -29.61 25.05
N ASN A 133 8.02 -30.08 25.94
CA ASN A 133 8.39 -30.97 27.05
C ASN A 133 8.32 -32.47 26.70
N VAL A 134 8.06 -32.82 25.44
CA VAL A 134 8.02 -34.21 24.97
C VAL A 134 9.01 -34.39 23.80
N GLU A 135 10.14 -35.01 24.13
CA GLU A 135 11.16 -35.66 23.29
C GLU A 135 12.29 -34.82 22.64
N ASP A 136 13.47 -35.41 22.78
CA ASP A 136 14.84 -34.95 22.59
C ASP A 136 15.34 -35.15 21.14
N ASP A 137 16.40 -34.43 20.81
CA ASP A 137 17.42 -34.72 19.79
C ASP A 137 17.07 -34.74 18.28
N SER A 138 17.28 -33.60 17.60
CA SER A 138 18.15 -33.46 16.41
C SER A 138 17.88 -32.14 15.66
N THR A 139 18.79 -31.16 15.80
CA THR A 139 18.85 -29.94 14.99
C THR A 139 19.39 -30.19 13.58
N PRO A 140 19.02 -29.35 12.59
CA PRO A 140 20.07 -28.71 11.82
C PRO A 140 19.91 -27.19 11.71
N GLU A 141 21.06 -26.53 11.84
CA GLU A 141 21.29 -25.09 11.77
C GLU A 141 20.93 -24.48 10.42
N ILE A 142 20.36 -23.27 10.42
CA ILE A 142 20.40 -22.36 9.25
C ILE A 142 21.02 -21.03 9.67
N SER A 143 22.23 -20.82 9.15
CA SER A 143 23.09 -19.65 9.33
C SER A 143 22.47 -18.35 8.79
N SER A 144 22.47 -17.31 9.63
CA SER A 144 22.01 -15.95 9.30
C SER A 144 23.13 -15.12 8.63
N ASN A 145 22.90 -14.61 7.41
CA ASN A 145 23.73 -13.56 6.82
C ASN A 145 23.04 -12.20 7.03
N LYS A 146 23.57 -11.41 7.99
CA LYS A 146 22.92 -10.20 8.56
C LYS A 146 23.17 -8.88 7.82
N ASN A 147 24.00 -8.83 6.76
CA ASN A 147 24.59 -7.54 6.36
C ASN A 147 23.88 -6.81 5.20
N GLN A 148 22.74 -7.30 4.70
CA GLN A 148 21.97 -6.64 3.62
C GLN A 148 20.49 -6.38 3.98
N SER A 149 20.07 -6.84 5.16
CA SER A 149 18.70 -6.70 5.69
C SER A 149 18.46 -5.30 6.27
N ASP A 150 19.48 -4.72 6.90
CA ASP A 150 19.34 -3.49 7.70
C ASP A 150 19.06 -2.24 6.85
N ASP A 151 19.57 -2.18 5.61
CA ASP A 151 19.35 -1.03 4.71
C ASP A 151 17.95 -1.01 4.10
N ASN A 152 17.35 -2.19 3.87
CA ASN A 152 16.00 -2.30 3.32
C ASN A 152 14.93 -2.14 4.41
N VAL A 153 15.21 -2.65 5.61
CA VAL A 153 14.40 -2.42 6.81
C VAL A 153 14.38 -0.93 7.16
N ARG A 154 15.52 -0.23 7.08
CA ARG A 154 15.59 1.23 7.24
C ARG A 154 14.78 2.00 6.19
N ARG A 155 14.68 1.52 4.95
CA ARG A 155 13.81 2.12 3.92
C ARG A 155 12.34 1.98 4.26
N VAL A 156 11.89 0.79 4.70
CA VAL A 156 10.50 0.58 5.12
C VAL A 156 10.15 1.38 6.37
N ILE A 157 11.06 1.42 7.37
CA ILE A 157 10.92 2.27 8.56
C ILE A 157 10.83 3.75 8.19
N ASN A 158 11.70 4.24 7.29
CA ASN A 158 11.67 5.64 6.85
C ASN A 158 10.41 5.94 6.03
N ILE A 159 9.86 4.98 5.28
CA ILE A 159 8.57 5.13 4.59
C ILE A 159 7.43 5.22 5.61
N THR A 160 7.37 4.35 6.62
CA THR A 160 6.27 4.34 7.60
C THR A 160 6.33 5.52 8.57
N LEU A 161 7.52 5.91 9.04
CA LEU A 161 7.70 7.04 9.97
C LEU A 161 7.66 8.41 9.27
N ALA A 162 8.13 8.55 8.03
CA ALA A 162 7.97 9.79 7.27
C ALA A 162 6.51 10.01 6.81
N ASN A 163 5.72 8.95 6.67
CA ASN A 163 4.32 9.03 6.24
C ASN A 163 3.34 9.52 7.32
N ALA A 164 3.75 9.60 8.59
CA ALA A 164 2.93 10.24 9.62
C ALA A 164 2.80 11.77 9.41
N ASN A 165 3.75 12.42 8.71
CA ASN A 165 3.76 13.87 8.51
C ASN A 165 4.12 14.36 7.07
N CYS A 166 4.40 13.49 6.08
CA CYS A 166 4.84 13.94 4.75
C CYS A 166 4.50 13.01 3.56
N TRP A 167 3.22 12.62 3.37
CA TRP A 167 2.78 12.02 2.10
C TRP A 167 2.96 12.92 0.83
N PRO A 168 3.24 14.24 0.86
CA PRO A 168 3.54 14.96 -0.38
C PRO A 168 4.85 14.55 -1.09
N GLN A 169 5.76 13.80 -0.46
CA GLN A 169 7.03 13.41 -1.09
C GLN A 169 7.02 12.08 -1.85
N TYR A 170 5.99 11.21 -1.71
CA TYR A 170 5.94 9.96 -2.49
C TYR A 170 5.74 10.20 -4.01
N VAL A 171 5.35 11.42 -4.38
CA VAL A 171 5.36 11.95 -5.76
C VAL A 171 6.77 11.93 -6.38
N LYS A 172 7.86 11.89 -5.59
CA LYS A 172 9.25 11.85 -6.12
C LYS A 172 9.81 10.46 -6.37
N ILE A 173 9.14 9.38 -5.96
CA ILE A 173 9.60 8.00 -6.18
C ILE A 173 8.67 7.28 -7.17
N LYS A 174 8.42 7.91 -8.34
CA LYS A 174 8.06 7.22 -9.58
C LYS A 174 8.69 7.94 -10.79
N HIS A 175 10.03 7.97 -10.84
CA HIS A 175 10.75 7.99 -12.12
C HIS A 175 10.76 6.54 -12.67
N CYS A 176 9.58 6.08 -13.06
CA CYS A 176 9.38 4.84 -13.79
C CYS A 176 9.74 5.09 -15.26
N PRO A 177 10.69 4.36 -15.87
CA PRO A 177 11.10 4.58 -17.27
C PRO A 177 9.94 4.50 -18.26
N GLN A 178 8.89 3.75 -17.95
CA GLN A 178 7.69 3.64 -18.79
C GLN A 178 6.78 4.89 -18.77
N ARG A 179 7.00 5.89 -17.91
CA ARG A 179 6.17 7.13 -17.84
C ARG A 179 6.79 8.33 -18.59
N GLN A 180 8.02 8.23 -19.10
CA GLN A 180 8.66 9.34 -19.83
C GLN A 180 8.10 9.52 -21.26
N VAL A 181 7.51 8.48 -21.86
CA VAL A 181 6.98 8.54 -23.24
C VAL A 181 5.76 9.47 -23.36
N LEU A 182 4.98 9.64 -22.27
CA LEU A 182 3.76 10.45 -22.29
C LEU A 182 3.96 11.91 -21.85
N VAL A 183 5.05 12.22 -21.13
CA VAL A 183 5.32 13.59 -20.64
C VAL A 183 6.29 14.34 -21.54
N ALA A 184 7.15 13.65 -22.30
CA ALA A 184 8.04 14.29 -23.28
C ALA A 184 7.32 14.91 -24.49
N ALA A 185 6.02 14.68 -24.66
CA ALA A 185 5.19 15.32 -25.70
C ALA A 185 4.68 16.73 -25.30
N ARG A 186 5.17 17.29 -24.18
CA ARG A 186 4.64 18.53 -23.60
C ARG A 186 5.75 19.53 -23.25
N GLU A 187 6.58 19.88 -24.23
CA GLU A 187 7.26 21.18 -24.23
C GLU A 187 7.00 21.88 -25.58
N PRO A 188 6.40 23.08 -25.58
CA PRO A 188 6.41 23.93 -26.77
C PRO A 188 7.79 24.58 -26.88
N GLU A 189 8.56 24.20 -27.90
CA GLU A 189 9.64 25.07 -28.39
C GLU A 189 9.02 26.39 -28.84
N ASN A 190 9.14 27.40 -28.00
CA ASN A 190 8.88 28.78 -28.35
C ASN A 190 10.21 29.51 -28.29
N ASN A 191 10.84 29.72 -29.45
CA ASN A 191 11.78 30.81 -29.65
C ASN A 191 11.81 31.23 -31.13
N ASN A 192 11.03 32.28 -31.40
CA ASN A 192 11.39 33.46 -32.19
C ASN A 192 12.07 33.27 -33.56
N GLN A 193 11.34 33.65 -34.62
CA GLN A 193 11.61 34.93 -35.33
C GLN A 193 10.50 35.23 -36.35
N GLY A 194 9.76 36.31 -36.08
CA GLY A 194 8.81 36.88 -37.04
C GLY A 194 9.53 37.64 -38.17
N PRO A 195 8.92 37.74 -39.37
CA PRO A 195 9.43 38.61 -40.41
C PRO A 195 9.00 40.05 -40.12
N LYS A 196 9.96 40.91 -39.75
CA LYS A 196 9.82 42.35 -39.94
C LYS A 196 10.19 42.66 -41.38
N THR A 197 9.21 43.08 -42.19
CA THR A 197 9.36 44.20 -43.13
C THR A 197 7.99 44.55 -43.73
N GLY A 198 7.57 45.78 -43.48
CA GLY A 198 6.81 46.60 -44.41
C GLY A 198 7.11 48.06 -44.05
N PRO A 199 6.63 49.04 -44.82
CA PRO A 199 6.35 49.04 -46.26
C PRO A 199 7.60 49.29 -47.11
#